data_AF-A0A7X4HGD0-F1
#
_entry.id   AF-A0A7X4HGD0-F1
#
_cell.length_a   1.000
_cell.length_b   1.000
_cell.length_c   1.000
_cell.angle_alpha   90.00
_cell.angle_beta   90.00
_cell.angle_gamma   90.00
#
_symmetry.space_group_name_H-M   'P 1'
#
loop_
_entity.id
_entity.type
_entity.pdbx_description
1 polymer ?
#
loop_
_entity_poly.entity_id
_entity_poly.type
_entity_poly.pdbx_seq_one_letter_code
_entity_poly.pdbx_strand_id
1 'polypeptide(L)'
;MKKIILAVLLGAASLAAVAQNMQTDESVQVPGRALKIELPALPLHMGRDQSSAFRGSYTLSNGQMLHLRQYGSGPALYAEIDQQGARKMIAASPNTFVAADRSLKVTLELKPDGDAGGEVLMRVPAQRMADGTLSQAKVISATVR
;
A
#
# COMPACT_ATOMS: atom_id res chain seq x y z
N MET A 1 -8.88 69.04 45.13
CA MET A 1 -7.67 69.43 45.88
C MET A 1 -6.92 68.13 46.19
N LYS A 2 -5.64 67.86 45.89
CA LYS A 2 -4.42 68.63 45.63
C LYS A 2 -3.62 67.90 44.53
N LYS A 3 -2.69 68.62 43.91
CA LYS A 3 -1.87 68.27 42.73
C LYS A 3 -0.52 67.64 43.14
N ILE A 4 0.27 67.28 42.11
CA ILE A 4 1.75 67.19 42.00
C ILE A 4 2.19 65.73 41.72
N ILE A 5 2.45 65.31 40.46
CA ILE A 5 3.64 65.58 39.58
C ILE A 5 4.86 64.80 40.12
N LEU A 6 5.59 63.91 39.43
CA LEU A 6 6.42 64.02 38.21
C LEU A 6 7.02 62.59 38.02
N ALA A 7 6.92 61.96 36.85
CA ALA A 7 7.98 61.82 35.83
C ALA A 7 9.21 60.94 36.27
N VAL A 8 9.94 60.21 35.42
CA VAL A 8 10.25 60.43 34.00
C VAL A 8 11.07 59.21 33.50
N LEU A 9 10.96 58.90 32.19
CA LEU A 9 11.98 58.29 31.29
C LEU A 9 12.37 56.81 31.56
N LEU A 10 12.71 55.94 30.61
CA LEU A 10 13.24 56.05 29.25
C LEU A 10 13.22 54.64 28.62
N GLY A 11 13.17 54.51 27.29
CA GLY A 11 13.48 53.25 26.60
C GLY A 11 12.51 52.97 25.45
N ALA A 12 12.57 53.76 24.38
CA ALA A 12 13.37 53.48 23.19
C ALA A 12 12.76 52.38 22.30
N ALA A 13 12.42 52.83 21.10
CA ALA A 13 11.82 52.09 20.02
C ALA A 13 12.61 50.84 19.62
N SER A 14 11.89 49.81 19.18
CA SER A 14 12.33 48.91 18.11
C SER A 14 11.11 48.16 17.57
N LEU A 15 10.62 48.62 16.42
CA LEU A 15 9.81 47.81 15.51
C LEU A 15 10.69 46.66 15.02
N ALA A 16 10.68 45.52 15.69
CA ALA A 16 11.22 44.30 15.13
C ALA A 16 10.13 43.67 14.27
N ALA A 17 10.26 43.85 12.96
CA ALA A 17 9.47 43.19 11.95
C ALA A 17 9.36 41.70 12.25
N VAL A 18 8.14 41.21 12.45
CA VAL A 18 7.83 39.78 12.32
C VAL A 18 7.93 39.41 10.85
N ALA A 19 9.14 39.24 10.35
CA ALA A 19 9.38 38.49 9.14
C ALA A 19 9.02 37.04 9.46
N GLN A 20 7.73 36.70 9.27
CA GLN A 20 7.31 35.32 9.16
C GLN A 20 8.03 34.77 7.95
N ASN A 21 9.21 34.20 8.19
CA ASN A 21 9.90 33.37 7.24
C ASN A 21 8.98 32.16 7.08
N MET A 22 8.05 32.26 6.13
CA MET A 22 7.38 31.11 5.56
C MET A 22 8.51 30.17 5.19
N GLN A 23 8.69 29.12 6.00
CA GLN A 23 9.41 27.95 5.56
C GLN A 23 8.68 27.51 4.32
N THR A 24 9.22 27.93 3.17
CA THR A 24 8.99 27.31 1.89
C THR A 24 9.13 25.83 2.16
N ASP A 25 8.00 25.16 2.18
CA ASP A 25 7.89 23.72 2.25
C ASP A 25 8.56 23.25 0.96
N GLU A 26 9.89 23.10 0.98
CA GLU A 26 10.66 22.42 -0.04
C GLU A 26 10.21 20.97 0.01
N SER A 27 9.05 20.73 -0.61
CA SER A 27 8.58 19.43 -1.02
C SER A 27 9.61 18.90 -2.02
N VAL A 28 10.68 18.31 -1.50
CA VAL A 28 11.59 17.49 -2.29
C VAL A 28 10.74 16.33 -2.80
N GLN A 29 10.40 16.35 -4.09
CA GLN A 29 9.81 15.19 -4.76
C GLN A 29 10.88 14.10 -4.79
N VAL A 30 10.93 13.31 -3.71
CA VAL A 30 11.65 12.05 -3.72
C VAL A 30 10.88 11.15 -4.69
N PRO A 31 11.49 10.69 -5.81
CA PRO A 31 10.83 9.74 -6.69
C PRO A 31 10.61 8.45 -5.90
N GLY A 32 9.42 8.33 -5.31
CA GLY A 32 8.98 7.08 -4.69
C GLY A 32 9.02 6.01 -5.75
N ARG A 33 9.79 4.94 -5.51
CA ARG A 33 9.80 3.77 -6.41
C ARG A 33 8.36 3.27 -6.53
N ALA A 34 7.71 3.55 -7.65
CA ALA A 34 6.36 3.08 -7.91
C ALA A 34 6.38 1.55 -7.87
N LEU A 35 5.59 0.96 -6.96
CA LEU A 35 5.40 -0.48 -6.92
C LEU A 35 4.78 -0.92 -8.26
N LYS A 36 5.39 -1.91 -8.90
CA LYS A 36 4.92 -2.47 -10.18
C LYS A 36 4.62 -3.94 -10.03
N ILE A 37 3.56 -4.38 -10.70
CA ILE A 37 3.18 -5.79 -10.82
C ILE A 37 3.40 -6.20 -12.27
N GLU A 38 4.38 -7.08 -12.48
CA GLU A 38 4.79 -7.58 -13.78
C GLU A 38 4.64 -9.10 -13.81
N LEU A 39 4.30 -9.65 -14.98
CA LEU A 39 4.27 -11.10 -15.14
C LEU A 39 5.69 -11.66 -15.16
N PRO A 40 5.91 -12.88 -14.63
CA PRO A 40 7.22 -13.51 -14.72
C PRO A 40 7.61 -13.75 -16.18
N ALA A 41 8.87 -13.47 -16.52
CA ALA A 41 9.42 -13.76 -17.85
C ALA A 41 9.38 -15.27 -18.16
N LEU A 42 9.62 -16.10 -17.15
CA LEU A 42 9.47 -17.54 -17.22
C LEU A 42 8.58 -18.01 -16.06
N PRO A 43 7.31 -18.38 -16.32
CA PRO A 43 6.44 -18.95 -15.30
C PRO A 43 7.00 -20.24 -14.71
N LEU A 44 6.93 -20.37 -13.39
CA LEU A 44 7.24 -21.62 -12.71
C LEU A 44 6.09 -22.62 -12.91
N HIS A 45 6.40 -23.84 -13.33
CA HIS A 45 5.42 -24.91 -13.33
C HIS A 45 5.33 -25.51 -11.92
N MET A 46 4.14 -25.45 -11.32
CA MET A 46 3.87 -26.05 -10.02
C MET A 46 2.92 -27.23 -10.15
N GLY A 47 3.21 -28.30 -9.41
CA GLY A 47 2.30 -29.42 -9.25
C GLY A 47 1.08 -29.05 -8.41
N ARG A 48 0.05 -29.92 -8.43
CA ARG A 48 -1.18 -29.70 -7.66
C ARG A 48 -0.89 -29.61 -6.16
N ASP A 49 -0.11 -30.53 -5.62
CA ASP A 49 0.16 -30.59 -4.18
C ASP A 49 0.93 -29.34 -3.72
N GLN A 50 1.93 -28.92 -4.50
CA GLN A 50 2.72 -27.70 -4.24
C GLN A 50 1.85 -26.45 -4.21
N SER A 51 0.97 -26.27 -5.19
CA SER A 51 0.07 -25.12 -5.26
C SER A 51 -1.07 -25.21 -4.25
N SER A 52 -1.47 -26.42 -3.86
CA SER A 52 -2.53 -26.64 -2.87
C SER A 52 -2.12 -26.25 -1.45
N ALA A 53 -0.82 -26.28 -1.14
CA ALA A 53 -0.29 -25.86 0.16
C ALA A 53 -0.59 -24.39 0.50
N PHE A 54 -0.77 -23.54 -0.52
CA PHE A 54 -1.09 -22.12 -0.35
C PHE A 54 -2.60 -21.84 -0.31
N ARG A 55 -3.45 -22.87 -0.33
CA ARG A 55 -4.90 -22.67 -0.26
C ARG A 55 -5.28 -22.22 1.14
N GLY A 56 -6.13 -21.22 1.21
CA GLY A 56 -6.56 -20.69 2.49
C GLY A 56 -7.30 -19.37 2.36
N SER A 57 -7.62 -18.81 3.52
CA SER A 57 -8.11 -17.45 3.66
C SER A 57 -7.15 -16.73 4.58
N TYR A 58 -6.66 -15.58 4.15
CA TYR A 58 -5.60 -14.82 4.81
C TYR A 58 -6.12 -13.43 5.10
N THR A 59 -5.96 -12.98 6.34
CA THR A 59 -6.35 -11.62 6.71
C THR A 59 -5.22 -10.68 6.29
N LEU A 60 -5.57 -9.59 5.61
CA LEU A 60 -4.63 -8.58 5.20
C LEU A 60 -4.59 -7.43 6.21
N SER A 61 -3.44 -6.75 6.30
CA SER A 61 -3.26 -5.65 7.25
C SER A 61 -4.18 -4.46 7.03
N ASN A 62 -4.72 -4.32 5.82
CA ASN A 62 -5.71 -3.31 5.45
C ASN A 62 -7.17 -3.72 5.78
N GLY A 63 -7.37 -4.86 6.45
CA GLY A 63 -8.68 -5.37 6.87
C GLY A 63 -9.41 -6.20 5.82
N GLN A 64 -8.87 -6.34 4.61
CA GLN A 64 -9.44 -7.20 3.57
C GLN A 64 -9.04 -8.68 3.79
N MET A 65 -9.76 -9.59 3.14
CA MET A 65 -9.46 -11.02 3.15
C MET A 65 -8.99 -11.50 1.77
N LEU A 66 -7.83 -12.13 1.72
CA LEU A 66 -7.33 -12.84 0.54
C LEU A 66 -7.76 -14.31 0.62
N HIS A 67 -8.51 -14.76 -0.38
CA HIS A 67 -8.83 -16.17 -0.58
C HIS A 67 -7.96 -16.75 -1.70
N LEU A 68 -7.22 -17.80 -1.39
CA LEU A 68 -6.51 -18.61 -2.37
C LEU A 68 -7.21 -19.96 -2.54
N ARG A 69 -7.70 -20.22 -3.74
CA ARG A 69 -8.52 -21.39 -4.08
C ARG A 69 -7.99 -22.09 -5.31
N GLN A 70 -8.22 -23.40 -5.38
CA GLN A 70 -8.05 -24.18 -6.60
C GLN A 70 -9.42 -24.67 -7.04
N TYR A 71 -9.68 -24.61 -8.34
CA TYR A 71 -10.91 -25.12 -8.95
C TYR A 71 -10.59 -26.38 -9.75
N GLY A 72 -11.33 -27.46 -9.49
CA GLY A 72 -11.17 -28.74 -10.17
C GLY A 72 -9.90 -29.53 -9.78
N SER A 73 -9.44 -30.38 -10.68
CA SER A 73 -8.35 -31.34 -10.44
C SER A 73 -6.96 -30.84 -10.83
N GLY A 74 -6.86 -29.65 -11.43
CA GLY A 74 -5.59 -29.08 -11.92
C GLY A 74 -4.79 -28.31 -10.86
N PRO A 75 -3.55 -27.89 -11.18
CA PRO A 75 -2.71 -27.09 -10.28
C PRO A 75 -3.05 -25.59 -10.28
N ALA A 76 -4.07 -25.16 -11.03
CA ALA A 76 -4.37 -23.75 -11.20
C ALA A 76 -4.87 -23.12 -9.89
N LEU A 77 -4.10 -22.14 -9.39
CA LEU A 77 -4.43 -21.35 -8.22
C LEU A 77 -5.15 -20.06 -8.63
N TYR A 78 -6.13 -19.66 -7.84
CA TYR A 78 -6.94 -18.46 -8.05
C TYR A 78 -6.94 -17.64 -6.77
N ALA A 79 -6.75 -16.33 -6.91
CA ALA A 79 -6.80 -15.37 -5.82
C ALA A 79 -8.04 -14.50 -5.92
N GLU A 80 -8.68 -14.25 -4.79
CA GLU A 80 -9.80 -13.33 -4.67
C GLU A 80 -9.60 -12.48 -3.42
N ILE A 81 -9.79 -11.16 -3.55
CA ILE A 81 -9.80 -10.24 -2.42
C ILE A 81 -11.26 -9.90 -2.11
N ASP A 82 -11.69 -10.21 -0.90
CA ASP A 82 -13.07 -10.12 -0.40
C ASP A 82 -14.07 -10.85 -1.31
N GLN A 83 -14.60 -10.15 -2.32
CA GLN A 83 -15.57 -10.67 -3.31
C GLN A 83 -15.37 -10.04 -4.70
N GLN A 84 -14.15 -9.56 -4.99
CA GLN A 84 -13.84 -8.86 -6.23
C GLN A 84 -13.62 -9.79 -7.44
N GLY A 85 -14.02 -11.06 -7.32
CA GLY A 85 -13.88 -12.06 -8.35
C GLY A 85 -12.51 -12.74 -8.35
N ALA A 86 -12.53 -14.03 -8.65
CA ALA A 86 -11.35 -14.88 -8.68
C ALA A 86 -10.45 -14.58 -9.89
N ARG A 87 -9.17 -14.38 -9.63
CA ARG A 87 -8.14 -14.07 -10.63
C ARG A 87 -7.18 -15.24 -10.72
N LYS A 88 -6.95 -15.75 -11.92
CA LYS A 88 -6.00 -16.85 -12.14
C LYS A 88 -4.59 -16.38 -11.83
N MET A 89 -3.90 -17.14 -11.00
CA MET A 89 -2.53 -16.86 -10.57
C MET A 89 -1.52 -17.64 -11.42
N ILE A 90 -0.40 -16.99 -11.71
CA ILE A 90 0.76 -17.55 -12.39
C ILE A 90 1.90 -17.57 -11.37
N ALA A 91 2.50 -18.72 -11.14
CA ALA A 91 3.64 -18.84 -10.24
C ALA A 91 4.86 -18.17 -10.87
N ALA A 92 5.42 -17.19 -10.15
CA ALA A 92 6.66 -16.50 -10.53
C ALA A 92 7.87 -17.10 -9.80
N SER A 93 7.67 -17.61 -8.58
CA SER A 93 8.63 -18.37 -7.79
C SER A 93 7.86 -19.35 -6.88
N PRO A 94 8.53 -20.23 -6.10
CA PRO A 94 7.85 -21.20 -5.25
C PRO A 94 6.85 -20.61 -4.25
N ASN A 95 7.08 -19.37 -3.83
CA ASN A 95 6.28 -18.67 -2.83
C ASN A 95 5.62 -17.38 -3.37
N THR A 96 5.82 -17.06 -4.66
CA THR A 96 5.35 -15.82 -5.27
C THR A 96 4.48 -16.10 -6.47
N PHE A 97 3.32 -15.47 -6.50
CA PHE A 97 2.30 -15.62 -7.52
C PHE A 97 1.88 -14.25 -8.05
N VAL A 98 1.63 -14.16 -9.35
CA VAL A 98 1.15 -12.94 -10.00
C VAL A 98 -0.14 -13.25 -10.73
N ALA A 99 -1.18 -12.44 -10.54
CA ALA A 99 -2.42 -12.59 -11.29
C ALA A 99 -2.17 -12.35 -12.79
N ALA A 100 -2.81 -13.15 -13.64
CA ALA A 100 -2.63 -13.08 -15.10
C ALA A 100 -2.94 -11.68 -15.68
N ASP A 101 -3.84 -10.94 -15.03
CA ASP A 101 -4.24 -9.57 -15.39
C ASP A 101 -3.35 -8.47 -14.77
N ARG A 102 -2.29 -8.83 -14.02
CA ARG A 102 -1.37 -7.92 -13.34
C ARG A 102 -2.03 -7.00 -12.31
N SER A 103 -3.16 -7.42 -11.77
CA SER A 103 -3.87 -6.70 -10.72
C SER A 103 -3.39 -7.05 -9.32
N LEU A 104 -2.80 -8.25 -9.13
CA LEU A 104 -2.33 -8.76 -7.84
C LEU A 104 -0.96 -9.43 -7.98
N LYS A 105 -0.14 -9.27 -6.95
CA LYS A 105 1.04 -10.12 -6.69
C LYS A 105 0.99 -10.54 -5.23
N VAL A 106 1.18 -11.83 -4.98
CA VAL A 106 1.10 -12.44 -3.65
C VAL A 106 2.42 -13.14 -3.40
N THR A 107 3.10 -12.80 -2.31
CA THR A 107 4.26 -13.51 -1.78
C THR A 107 3.86 -14.06 -0.42
N LEU A 108 3.86 -15.39 -0.26
CA LEU A 108 3.41 -16.06 0.96
C LEU A 108 4.51 -16.91 1.56
N GLU A 109 4.75 -16.76 2.85
CA GLU A 109 5.66 -17.59 3.61
C GLU A 109 4.85 -18.43 4.58
N LEU A 110 4.75 -19.73 4.28
CA LEU A 110 4.10 -20.70 5.16
C LEU A 110 5.09 -21.13 6.23
N LYS A 111 4.71 -20.97 7.49
CA LYS A 111 5.51 -21.40 8.64
C LYS A 111 5.18 -22.86 9.01
N PRO A 112 6.09 -23.57 9.69
CA PRO A 112 5.87 -24.97 10.08
C PRO A 112 4.70 -25.19 11.06
N ASP A 113 4.31 -24.15 11.80
CA ASP A 113 3.20 -24.15 12.77
C ASP A 113 1.82 -23.99 12.10
N GLY A 114 1.79 -23.76 10.78
CA GLY A 114 0.56 -23.54 10.02
C GLY A 114 0.19 -22.07 9.85
N ASP A 115 0.92 -21.14 10.47
CA ASP A 115 0.75 -19.71 10.22
C ASP A 115 1.29 -19.32 8.83
N ALA A 116 0.76 -18.23 8.28
CA ALA A 116 1.25 -17.66 7.04
C ALA A 116 1.61 -16.18 7.24
N GLY A 117 2.78 -15.80 6.75
CA GLY A 117 3.19 -14.41 6.60
C GLY A 117 3.32 -14.04 5.13
N GLY A 118 3.69 -12.79 4.88
CA GLY A 118 4.06 -12.33 3.55
C GLY A 118 3.43 -11.00 3.16
N GLU A 119 3.41 -10.76 1.85
CA GLU A 119 3.05 -9.48 1.25
C GLU A 119 2.11 -9.69 0.06
N VAL A 120 1.13 -8.82 -0.05
CA VAL A 120 0.19 -8.73 -1.17
C VAL A 120 0.27 -7.34 -1.78
N LEU A 121 0.67 -7.27 -3.04
CA LEU A 121 0.59 -6.06 -3.84
C LEU A 121 -0.72 -6.06 -4.63
N MET A 122 -1.44 -4.94 -4.58
CA MET A 122 -2.75 -4.78 -5.21
C MET A 122 -2.78 -3.51 -6.05
N ARG A 123 -3.19 -3.64 -7.32
CA ARG A 123 -3.46 -2.49 -8.18
C ARG A 123 -4.86 -1.94 -7.87
N VAL A 124 -4.90 -0.72 -7.33
CA VAL A 124 -6.12 0.04 -7.10
C VAL A 124 -6.38 0.90 -8.34
N PRO A 125 -7.56 0.80 -8.98
CA PRO A 125 -7.88 1.59 -10.16
C PRO A 125 -8.01 3.07 -9.82
N ALA A 126 -7.74 3.90 -10.82
CA ALA A 126 -8.04 5.33 -10.79
C ALA A 126 -9.52 5.58 -10.46
N GLN A 127 -9.79 6.38 -9.44
CA GLN A 127 -11.15 6.77 -9.07
C GLN A 127 -11.39 8.25 -9.39
N ARG A 128 -12.58 8.58 -9.88
CA ARG A 128 -13.01 9.96 -10.03
C ARG A 128 -13.37 10.52 -8.65
N MET A 129 -12.70 11.58 -8.26
CA MET A 129 -12.93 12.31 -7.02
C MET A 129 -14.13 13.26 -7.17
N ALA A 130 -14.67 13.70 -6.03
CA ALA A 130 -15.85 14.55 -5.98
C ALA A 130 -15.66 15.91 -6.67
N ASP A 131 -14.40 16.37 -6.79
CA ASP A 131 -14.00 17.58 -7.51
C ASP A 131 -13.88 17.38 -9.04
N GLY A 132 -14.22 16.18 -9.55
CA GLY A 132 -14.15 15.84 -10.96
C GLY A 132 -12.75 15.39 -11.43
N THR A 133 -11.74 15.44 -10.58
CA THR A 133 -10.39 14.96 -10.91
C THR A 133 -10.32 13.44 -10.90
N LEU A 134 -9.40 12.85 -11.68
CA LEU A 134 -9.13 11.42 -11.68
C LEU A 134 -7.89 11.13 -10.84
N SER A 135 -8.04 10.32 -9.79
CA SER A 135 -6.91 9.78 -9.05
C SER A 135 -6.11 8.82 -9.94
N GLN A 136 -4.79 8.73 -9.74
CA GLN A 136 -3.96 7.81 -10.53
C GLN A 136 -4.11 6.37 -10.02
N ALA A 137 -4.10 5.40 -10.94
CA ALA A 137 -4.02 4.00 -10.57
C ALA A 137 -2.74 3.75 -9.78
N LYS A 138 -2.85 3.17 -8.59
CA LYS A 138 -1.74 2.99 -7.66
C LYS A 138 -1.65 1.54 -7.22
N VAL A 139 -0.42 1.04 -7.09
CA VAL A 139 -0.19 -0.24 -6.44
C VAL A 139 0.04 0.00 -4.95
N ILE A 140 -0.73 -0.69 -4.12
CA ILE A 140 -0.61 -0.67 -2.66
C ILE A 140 -0.06 -2.02 -2.19
N SER A 141 0.57 -2.02 -1.01
CA SER A 141 1.03 -3.23 -0.33
C SER A 141 0.20 -3.47 0.94
N ALA A 142 -0.12 -4.72 1.22
CA ALA A 142 -0.70 -5.18 2.48
C ALA A 142 0.05 -6.43 2.96
N THR A 143 0.21 -6.59 4.26
CA THR A 143 0.88 -7.76 4.84
C THR A 143 -0.15 -8.80 5.26
N VAL A 144 0.24 -10.07 5.18
CA VAL A 144 -0.58 -11.19 5.67
C VAL A 144 -0.43 -11.31 7.18
N ARG A 145 -1.55 -11.54 7.88
CA ARG A 145 -1.65 -11.71 9.33
C ARG A 145 -2.19 -13.08 9.70
#